data_AF-E6PY73-F1
#
_entry.id   AF-E6PY73-F1
#
_cell.length_a   1.000
_cell.length_b   1.000
_cell.length_c   1.000
_cell.angle_alpha   90.00
_cell.angle_beta   90.00
_cell.angle_gamma   90.00
#
_symmetry.space_group_name_H-M   'P 1'
#
loop_
_entity.id
_entity.type
_entity.pdbx_description
1 polymer ?
#
loop_
_entity_poly.entity_id
_entity_poly.type
_entity_poly.pdbx_seq_one_letter_code
_entity_poly.pdbx_strand_id
1 'polypeptide(L)'
;MSYLCCRLTRFLILLHKPSQHVTRKVYTFVPKQKWTREWTDADLYKKYGLTVSEIAFIEGIVRPMEITGDLFDEDSVDGGDDE
;
A
#
# COMPACT_ATOMS: atom_id res chain seq x y z
N MET A 1 -2.83 9.34 -0.77
CA MET A 1 -2.07 8.19 -0.23
C MET A 1 -1.83 7.14 -1.33
N SER A 2 -1.05 7.43 -2.39
CA SER A 2 -0.94 6.46 -3.52
C SER A 2 0.13 5.38 -3.30
N TYR A 3 1.26 5.72 -2.68
CA TYR A 3 2.46 4.85 -2.64
C TYR A 3 2.28 3.56 -1.82
N LEU A 4 1.52 3.61 -0.73
CA LEU A 4 1.23 2.42 0.10
C LEU A 4 0.17 1.51 -0.54
N CYS A 5 -0.62 2.04 -1.49
CA CYS A 5 -1.60 1.26 -2.23
C CYS A 5 -0.98 0.51 -3.40
N CYS A 6 0.19 0.96 -3.89
CA CYS A 6 0.95 0.27 -4.93
C CYS A 6 1.28 -1.18 -4.54
N ARG A 7 1.07 -2.09 -5.49
CA ARG A 7 1.31 -3.52 -5.34
C ARG A 7 2.77 -3.83 -5.03
N LEU A 8 3.73 -3.14 -5.65
CA LEU A 8 5.16 -3.36 -5.36
C LEU A 8 5.48 -3.08 -3.88
N THR A 9 5.03 -1.94 -3.36
CA THR A 9 5.26 -1.57 -1.95
C THR A 9 4.66 -2.60 -1.00
N ARG A 10 3.42 -3.02 -1.27
CA ARG A 10 2.71 -4.03 -0.46
C ARG A 10 3.37 -5.41 -0.56
N PHE A 11 3.85 -5.78 -1.74
CA PHE A 11 4.61 -7.00 -1.96
C PHE A 11 5.86 -7.04 -1.07
N LEU A 12 6.66 -5.96 -1.07
CA LEU A 12 7.86 -5.85 -0.23
C LEU A 12 7.54 -5.96 1.27
N ILE A 13 6.41 -5.41 1.72
CA ILE A 13 5.94 -5.54 3.10
C ILE A 13 5.55 -6.99 3.40
N LEU A 14 4.81 -7.64 2.50
CA LEU A 14 4.35 -9.02 2.66
C LEU A 14 5.52 -10.01 2.81
N LEU A 15 6.62 -9.81 2.08
CA LEU A 15 7.82 -10.63 2.21
C LEU A 15 8.43 -10.59 3.63
N HIS A 16 8.22 -9.50 4.38
CA HIS A 16 8.78 -9.30 5.72
C HIS A 16 7.74 -9.39 6.83
N LYS A 17 6.50 -9.80 6.53
CA LYS A 17 5.40 -9.85 7.50
C LYS A 17 5.17 -11.30 7.97
N PRO A 18 5.91 -11.80 8.99
CA PRO A 18 5.75 -13.17 9.48
C PRO A 18 4.44 -13.39 10.24
N SER A 19 3.80 -12.32 10.73
CA SER A 19 2.58 -12.39 11.53
C SER A 19 1.64 -11.20 11.26
N GLN A 20 0.44 -11.23 11.84
CA GLN A 20 -0.57 -10.19 11.65
C GLN A 20 -0.13 -8.81 12.18
N HIS A 21 0.89 -8.73 13.03
CA HIS A 21 1.39 -7.45 13.52
C HIS A 21 2.14 -6.65 12.43
N VAL A 22 1.77 -5.39 12.26
CA VAL A 22 2.44 -4.44 11.37
C VAL A 22 3.35 -3.57 12.23
N THR A 23 4.58 -4.05 12.47
CA THR A 23 5.59 -3.29 13.25
C THR A 23 6.51 -2.55 12.30
N ARG A 24 7.28 -1.56 12.79
CA ARG A 24 8.26 -0.82 11.97
C ARG A 24 9.19 -1.71 11.14
N LYS A 25 9.53 -2.91 11.65
CA LYS A 25 10.43 -3.87 10.98
C LYS A 25 9.87 -4.37 9.64
N VAL A 26 8.54 -4.47 9.48
CA VAL A 26 7.92 -4.98 8.23
C VAL A 26 8.16 -4.05 7.03
N TYR A 27 8.52 -2.79 7.28
CA TYR A 27 8.84 -1.82 6.23
C TYR A 27 10.32 -1.76 5.87
N THR A 28 11.18 -2.63 6.44
CA THR A 28 12.64 -2.58 6.23
C THR A 28 13.01 -2.74 4.75
N PHE A 29 12.22 -3.51 3.99
CA PHE A 29 12.44 -3.70 2.55
C PHE A 29 11.83 -2.60 1.68
N VAL A 30 11.03 -1.70 2.26
CA VAL A 30 10.40 -0.61 1.50
C VAL A 30 11.41 0.54 1.36
N PRO A 31 11.85 0.87 0.14
CA PRO A 31 12.79 1.96 -0.07
C PRO A 31 12.17 3.31 0.28
N LYS A 32 12.94 4.18 0.94
CA LYS A 32 12.52 5.57 1.16
C LYS A 32 12.42 6.30 -0.17
N GLN A 33 11.28 6.96 -0.39
CA GLN A 33 10.96 7.64 -1.63
C GLN A 33 10.78 9.14 -1.42
N LYS A 34 11.11 9.94 -2.44
CA LYS A 34 10.66 11.34 -2.50
C LYS A 34 9.19 11.38 -2.89
N TRP A 35 8.34 11.88 -2.00
CA TRP A 35 6.89 12.04 -2.20
C TRP A 35 6.55 13.41 -2.80
N THR A 36 7.23 13.77 -3.88
CA THR A 36 7.00 15.04 -4.61
C THR A 36 5.93 14.92 -5.69
N ARG A 37 5.44 13.71 -5.94
CA ARG A 37 4.40 13.38 -6.92
C ARG A 37 3.64 12.14 -6.47
N GLU A 38 2.49 11.90 -7.10
CA GLU A 38 1.78 10.63 -6.96
C GLU A 38 2.59 9.50 -7.61
N TRP A 39 2.68 8.38 -6.90
CA TRP A 39 3.32 7.17 -7.38
C TRP A 39 2.26 6.16 -7.80
N THR A 40 2.44 5.62 -9.00
CA THR A 40 1.64 4.51 -9.54
C THR A 40 2.47 3.22 -9.58
N ASP A 41 1.81 2.07 -9.73
CA ASP A 41 2.52 0.80 -9.95
C ASP A 41 3.43 0.88 -11.19
N ALA A 42 2.94 1.45 -12.30
CA ALA A 42 3.71 1.61 -13.53
C ALA A 42 4.96 2.49 -13.33
N ASP A 43 4.85 3.59 -12.57
CA ASP A 43 6.00 4.44 -12.23
C ASP A 43 7.07 3.66 -11.45
N LEU A 44 6.64 2.82 -10.51
CA LEU A 44 7.55 2.03 -9.68
C LEU A 44 8.20 0.90 -10.46
N TYR A 45 7.45 0.20 -11.30
CA TYR A 45 7.98 -0.86 -12.16
C TYR A 45 9.05 -0.32 -13.10
N LYS A 46 8.77 0.82 -13.75
CA LYS A 46 9.74 1.49 -14.62
C LYS A 46 10.96 1.98 -13.84
N LYS A 47 10.76 2.55 -12.65
CA LYS A 47 11.84 3.09 -11.82
C LYS A 47 12.83 2.00 -11.37
N TYR A 48 12.32 0.84 -10.97
CA TYR A 48 13.14 -0.26 -10.45
C TYR A 48 13.53 -1.29 -11.53
N GLY A 49 13.10 -1.08 -12.78
CA GLY A 49 13.50 -1.91 -13.92
C GLY A 49 12.93 -3.33 -13.89
N LEU A 50 11.69 -3.49 -13.40
CA LEU A 50 11.06 -4.80 -13.32
C LEU A 50 10.73 -5.34 -14.71
N THR A 51 10.97 -6.64 -14.89
CA THR A 51 10.61 -7.40 -16.08
C THR A 51 9.11 -7.75 -16.09
N VAL A 52 8.60 -8.11 -17.26
CA VAL A 52 7.18 -8.51 -17.42
C VAL A 52 6.82 -9.71 -16.54
N SER A 53 7.73 -10.68 -16.39
CA SER A 53 7.51 -11.86 -15.53
C SER A 53 7.44 -11.48 -14.05
N GLU A 54 8.29 -10.56 -13.58
CA GLU A 54 8.26 -10.10 -12.20
C GLU A 54 7.00 -9.30 -11.90
N ILE A 55 6.55 -8.45 -12.84
CA ILE A 55 5.30 -7.70 -12.71
C ILE A 55 4.12 -8.68 -12.61
N ALA A 56 4.03 -9.64 -13.52
CA ALA A 56 2.97 -10.64 -13.51
C ALA A 56 2.94 -11.45 -12.20
N PHE A 57 4.12 -11.79 -11.66
CA PHE A 57 4.22 -12.46 -10.37
C PHE A 57 3.69 -11.58 -9.23
N ILE A 58 4.12 -10.32 -9.15
CA ILE A 58 3.66 -9.39 -8.12
C ILE A 58 2.14 -9.18 -8.19
N GLU A 59 1.59 -9.01 -9.39
CA GLU A 59 0.15 -8.81 -9.61
C GLU A 59 -0.68 -10.06 -9.29
N GLY A 60 -0.11 -11.26 -9.45
CA GLY A 60 -0.73 -12.51 -9.03
C GLY A 60 -0.75 -12.71 -7.51
N ILE A 61 0.25 -12.21 -6.80
CA ILE A 61 0.35 -12.34 -5.33
C ILE A 61 -0.45 -11.24 -4.61
N VAL A 62 -0.42 -10.02 -5.13
CA VAL A 62 -0.99 -8.85 -4.46
C VAL A 62 -2.27 -8.41 -5.14
N ARG A 63 -3.41 -8.58 -4.44
CA ARG A 63 -4.71 -8.10 -4.92
C ARG A 63 -4.69 -6.59 -5.17
N PRO A 64 -5.37 -6.10 -6.23
CA PRO A 64 -5.58 -4.67 -6.42
C PRO A 64 -6.26 -4.07 -5.19
N MET A 65 -5.88 -2.84 -4.85
CA MET A 65 -6.51 -2.05 -3.81
C MET A 65 -7.10 -0.83 -4.48
N GLU A 66 -8.43 -0.76 -4.56
CA GLU A 66 -9.10 0.43 -5.04
C GLU A 66 -9.03 1.50 -3.95
N ILE A 67 -8.59 2.70 -4.32
CA ILE A 67 -8.63 3.85 -3.43
C ILE A 67 -10.01 4.48 -3.63
N THR A 68 -11.05 3.92 -3.00
CA THR A 68 -12.33 4.62 -2.89
C THR A 68 -12.16 5.75 -1.89
N GLY A 69 -12.41 6.99 -2.33
CA GLY A 69 -12.14 8.21 -1.57
C GLY A 69 -12.94 8.38 -0.27
N ASP A 70 -13.94 7.53 -0.02
CA ASP A 70 -15.01 7.80 0.95
C ASP A 70 -14.99 6.93 2.22
N LEU A 71 -13.89 6.21 2.50
CA LEU A 71 -13.83 5.29 3.65
C LEU A 71 -13.81 5.96 5.04
N PHE A 72 -13.88 7.30 5.13
CA PHE A 72 -13.79 8.05 6.38
C PHE A 72 -14.95 9.03 6.64
N ASP A 73 -16.02 9.04 5.85
CA ASP A 73 -17.10 10.04 5.99
C ASP A 73 -18.34 9.56 6.78
N GLU A 74 -18.36 8.35 7.34
CA GLU A 74 -19.50 7.87 8.14
C GLU A 74 -19.05 7.28 9.49
N ASP A 75 -18.65 8.14 10.41
CA ASP A 75 -18.88 7.91 11.84
C ASP A 75 -18.97 9.26 12.58
N SER A 76 -19.94 10.07 12.17
CA SER A 76 -20.50 11.09 13.05
C SER A 76 -21.33 10.36 14.11
N VAL A 77 -20.67 9.87 15.16
CA VAL A 77 -21.37 9.39 16.35
C VAL A 77 -22.09 10.60 16.93
N ASP A 78 -23.39 10.66 16.66
CA ASP A 78 -24.32 11.59 17.31
C ASP A 78 -24.12 11.44 18.81
N GLY A 79 -23.66 12.52 19.44
CA GLY A 79 -23.49 12.61 20.88
C GLY A 79 -24.86 12.57 21.52
N GLY A 80 -25.39 11.36 21.73
CA GLY A 80 -26.52 11.13 22.60
C GLY A 80 -26.14 11.55 24.01
N ASP A 81 -26.61 12.73 24.40
CA ASP A 81 -26.83 13.10 25.80
C ASP A 81 -27.51 11.93 26.53
N ASP A 82 -26.89 11.43 27.59
CA ASP A 82 -27.58 10.75 28.68
C ASP A 82 -26.78 10.99 29.98
N GLU A 83 -27.31 11.95 30.76
CA GLU A 83 -27.14 12.26 32.20
C GLU A 83 -25.77 12.11 32.89
#